data_AF-A0A2E9J974-F1
#
_entry.id   AF-A0A2E9J974-F1
#
_cell.length_a   1.000
_cell.length_b   1.000
_cell.length_c   1.000
_cell.angle_alpha   90.00
_cell.angle_beta   90.00
_cell.angle_gamma   90.00
#
_symmetry.space_group_name_H-M   'P 1'
#
loop_
_entity.id
_entity.type
_entity.pdbx_description
1 polymer ?
#
loop_
_entity_poly.entity_id
_entity_poly.type
_entity_poly.pdbx_seq_one_letter_code
_entity_poly.pdbx_strand_id
1 'polypeptide(L)' 'MKIEEIDLARAEFWAEPLHYREEAFDLLRSEDPYRYFDLPEEIFGVIPEQKGFHSLVRHSDVAEASR' A
#
# COMPACT_ATOMS: atom_id res chain seq x y z
N MET A 1 8.12 6.31 12.25
CA MET A 1 8.02 5.05 11.49
C MET A 1 9.13 4.98 10.44
N LYS A 2 9.53 3.79 9.97
CA LYS A 2 10.38 3.65 8.78
C LYS A 2 9.58 3.12 7.58
N ILE A 3 9.97 3.47 6.36
CA ILE A 3 9.21 3.10 5.16
C ILE A 3 9.21 1.58 4.91
N GLU A 4 10.22 0.85 5.38
CA GLU A 4 10.30 -0.61 5.29
C GLU A 4 9.33 -1.33 6.23
N GLU A 5 8.79 -0.63 7.23
CA GLU A 5 7.79 -1.18 8.18
C GLU A 5 6.36 -1.06 7.62
N ILE A 6 6.17 -0.29 6.54
CA ILE A 6 4.86 -0.09 5.92
C ILE A 6 4.58 -1.22 4.96
N ASP A 7 3.48 -1.92 5.18
CA ASP A 7 2.97 -2.96 4.27
C ASP A 7 1.46 -2.80 4.08
N LEU A 8 1.05 -2.28 2.92
CA LEU A 8 -0.36 -2.05 2.59
C LEU A 8 -1.11 -3.34 2.25
N ALA A 9 -0.40 -4.45 2.01
CA ALA A 9 -1.00 -5.74 1.72
C ALA A 9 -1.35 -6.54 2.99
N ARG A 10 -0.83 -6.11 4.16
CA ARG A 10 -1.08 -6.76 5.45
C ARG A 10 -2.32 -6.25 6.16
N ALA A 11 -3.13 -7.19 6.66
CA ALA A 11 -4.35 -6.86 7.40
C ALA A 11 -4.07 -6.09 8.70
N GLU A 12 -2.94 -6.36 9.35
CA GLU A 12 -2.54 -5.70 10.60
C GLU A 12 -2.34 -4.21 10.43
N PHE A 13 -1.78 -3.77 9.29
CA PHE A 13 -1.64 -2.34 8.97
C PHE A 13 -2.99 -1.62 9.03
N TRP A 14 -4.06 -2.27 8.54
CA TRP A 14 -5.39 -1.69 8.50
C TRP A 14 -6.10 -1.69 9.87
N ALA A 15 -5.63 -2.50 10.82
CA ALA A 15 -6.09 -2.48 12.21
C ALA A 15 -5.47 -1.33 13.03
N GLU A 16 -4.41 -0.69 12.52
CA GLU A 16 -3.74 0.40 13.22
C GLU A 16 -4.58 1.69 13.31
N PRO A 17 -4.35 2.51 14.36
CA PRO A 17 -5.01 3.80 14.52
C PRO A 17 -4.87 4.72 13.29
N LEU A 18 -5.84 5.61 13.11
CA LEU A 18 -5.86 6.52 11.96
C LEU A 18 -4.57 7.35 11.83
N HIS A 19 -4.06 7.90 12.94
CA HIS A 19 -2.84 8.71 12.94
C HIS A 19 -1.60 7.93 12.49
N TYR A 20 -1.52 6.63 12.80
CA TYR A 20 -0.43 5.76 12.34
C TYR A 20 -0.50 5.59 10.82
N ARG A 21 -1.70 5.31 10.29
CA ARG A 21 -1.91 5.16 8.85
C ARG A 21 -1.66 6.47 8.10
N GLU A 22 -2.03 7.61 8.67
CA GLU A 22 -1.73 8.94 8.12
C GLU A 22 -0.22 9.20 8.01
N GLU A 23 0.55 8.95 9.08
CA GLU A 23 2.02 9.05 9.07
C GLU A 23 2.65 8.14 8.00
N ALA A 24 2.14 6.90 7.88
CA ALA A 24 2.60 5.97 6.85
C ALA A 24 2.36 6.50 5.42
N PHE A 25 1.16 7.02 5.16
CA PHE A 25 0.82 7.57 3.86
C PHE A 25 1.59 8.86 3.53
N ASP A 26 1.90 9.69 4.52
CA ASP A 26 2.77 10.85 4.34
C ASP A 26 4.18 10.42 3.89
N LEU A 27 4.75 9.41 4.56
CA LEU A 27 6.08 8.88 4.22
C LEU A 27 6.12 8.27 2.82
N LEU A 28 5.10 7.47 2.45
CA LEU A 28 4.97 6.91 1.10
C LEU A 28 4.89 8.02 0.05
N ARG A 29 4.11 9.08 0.29
CA ARG A 29 4.00 10.20 -0.66
C ARG A 29 5.31 10.95 -0.88
N SER A 30 6.13 11.08 0.17
CA SER A 30 7.39 11.82 0.12
C SER A 30 8.55 11.01 -0.47
N GLU A 31 8.63 9.72 -0.15
CA GLU A 31 9.83 8.91 -0.44
C GLU A 31 9.62 7.89 -1.57
N ASP A 32 8.48 7.19 -1.61
CA ASP A 32 8.23 6.09 -2.55
C ASP A 32 6.74 6.00 -2.94
N PRO A 33 6.23 6.95 -3.75
CA PRO A 33 4.80 7.13 -4.00
C PRO A 33 4.18 6.05 -4.89
N TYR A 34 5.00 5.18 -5.48
CA TYR A 34 4.61 4.10 -6.38
C TYR A 34 5.09 2.74 -5.86
N ARG A 35 5.30 2.60 -4.54
CA ARG A 35 5.87 1.40 -3.92
C ARG A 35 5.11 0.13 -4.30
N TYR A 36 5.85 -0.93 -4.58
CA TYR A 36 5.29 -2.26 -4.83
C TYR A 36 5.16 -3.04 -3.51
N PHE A 37 4.05 -3.77 -3.35
CA PHE A 37 3.77 -4.66 -2.23
C PHE A 37 3.46 -6.05 -2.74
N ASP A 38 4.13 -7.06 -2.19
CA ASP A 38 3.77 -8.47 -2.42
C ASP A 38 2.45 -8.79 -1.73
N LEU A 39 1.58 -9.54 -2.41
CA LEU A 39 0.38 -10.06 -1.79
C LEU A 39 0.76 -11.22 -0.85
N PRO A 40 0.10 -11.35 0.31
CA PRO A 40 0.28 -12.50 1.19
C PRO A 40 -0.02 -13.82 0.46
N GLU A 41 0.79 -14.85 0.71
CA GLU A 41 0.66 -16.16 0.03
C GLU A 41 -0.73 -16.78 0.25
N GLU A 42 -1.38 -16.46 1.36
CA GLU A 42 -2.73 -16.92 1.71
C GLU A 42 -3.79 -16.45 0.69
N ILE A 43 -3.51 -15.40 -0.08
CA ILE A 43 -4.43 -14.80 -1.06
C ILE A 43 -4.17 -15.30 -2.50
N PHE A 44 -3.02 -15.94 -2.76
CA PHE A 44 -2.65 -16.41 -4.11
C PHE A 44 -3.64 -17.43 -4.70
N GLY A 45 -4.36 -18.18 -3.86
CA GLY A 45 -5.41 -19.11 -4.30
C GLY A 45 -6.71 -18.44 -4.76
N VAL A 46 -6.90 -17.15 -4.47
CA VAL A 46 -8.09 -16.37 -4.82
C VAL A 46 -7.91 -15.63 -6.14
N ILE A 47 -6.70 -15.13 -6.41
CA ILE A 47 -6.35 -14.45 -7.64
C ILE A 47 -5.12 -15.15 -8.23
N PRO A 48 -5.31 -16.21 -9.05
CA PRO A 48 -4.21 -16.91 -9.67
C PRO A 48 -3.35 -15.90 -10.44
N GLU A 49 -2.01 -16.01 -10.33
CA GLU A 49 -1.00 -15.23 -11.06
C GLU A 49 -0.66 -13.84 -10.51
N GLN A 50 -1.49 -13.24 -9.64
CA GLN A 50 -1.19 -11.92 -9.08
C GLN A 50 -0.25 -12.04 -7.86
N LYS A 51 0.99 -11.54 -8.01
CA LYS A 51 2.01 -11.57 -6.95
C LYS A 51 1.95 -10.37 -6.01
N GLY A 52 1.31 -9.28 -6.40
CA GLY A 52 1.40 -8.01 -5.69
C GLY A 52 0.69 -6.86 -6.41
N PHE A 53 0.97 -5.64 -5.97
CA PHE A 53 0.47 -4.41 -6.58
C PHE A 53 1.38 -3.22 -6.32
N HIS A 54 1.38 -2.25 -7.24
CA HIS A 54 1.90 -0.91 -6.98
C HIS A 54 0.83 -0.05 -6.31
N SER A 55 1.21 0.72 -5.29
CA SER A 55 0.30 1.68 -4.67
C SER A 55 0.32 3.03 -5.41
N LEU A 56 -0.84 3.69 -5.48
CA LEU A 56 -0.95 5.09 -5.87
C LEU A 56 -1.43 5.87 -4.65
N VAL A 57 -0.55 6.65 -4.03
CA VAL A 57 -0.83 7.31 -2.74
C VAL A 57 -1.03 8.83 -2.84
N ARG A 58 -0.87 9.38 -4.04
CA ARG A 58 -1.13 10.79 -4.35
C ARG A 58 -2.50 10.93 -5.00
N HIS A 59 -3.23 11.95 -4.59
CA HIS A 59 -4.55 12.24 -5.14
C HIS A 59 -4.53 12.41 -6.67
N SER A 60 -3.51 13.08 -7.23
CA SER A 60 -3.36 13.25 -8.68
C SER A 60 -3.29 11.93 -9.42
N ASP A 61 -2.54 10.98 -8.88
CA ASP A 61 -2.21 9.72 -9.56
C ASP A 61 -3.41 8.78 -9.49
N VAL A 62 -4.12 8.77 -8.36
CA VAL A 62 -5.42 8.08 -8.21
C VAL A 62 -6.46 8.64 -9.17
N ALA A 63 -6.55 9.98 -9.27
CA ALA A 63 -7.52 10.64 -10.15
C ALA A 63 -7.26 10.33 -11.64
N GLU A 64 -6.01 10.30 -12.07
CA GLU A 64 -5.66 9.95 -13.45
C GLU A 64 -5.93 8.47 -13.75
N ALA A 65 -5.60 7.55 -12.83
CA ALA A 65 -5.86 6.12 -13.00
C ALA A 65 -7.37 5.77 -13.01
N SER A 66 -8.22 6.64 -12.48
CA SER A 66 -9.68 6.42 -12.36
C SER A 66 -10.51 7.04 -13.50
N ARG A 67 -9.87 7.63 -14.52
CA ARG A 67 -10.56 8.30 -15.62
C ARG A 67 -11.20 7.32 -16.61
#